data_AF-A0A6A4XG56-F1
#
_entry.id   AF-A0A6A4XG56-F1
#
_cell.length_a   1.000
_cell.length_b   1.000
_cell.length_c   1.000
_cell.angle_alpha   90.00
_cell.angle_beta   90.00
_cell.angle_gamma   90.00
#
_symmetry.space_group_name_H-M   'P 1'
#
loop_
_entity.id
_entity.type
_entity.pdbx_description
1 polymer ?
#
loop_
_entity_poly.entity_id
_entity_poly.type
_entity_poly.pdbx_seq_one_letter_code
_entity_poly.pdbx_strand_id
1 'polypeptide(L)'
;MAGGRACDPPSPRLLLLTLLLLIPPSRACMETVLQNGTMADAELVVPQLTVPSSCACCALCHHHDTCSSISFNAVSGACRLYSSVPDFSRITVDADSALFVRPGRSNHLQFCRHDSDCVDLAAAGDRCHGRVCTDDPTVTCRDLAETMGAPMNDVYYGSLDGMTTKYYCASHSGIDGWTLISRMTSGK
;
A
#
# COMPACT_ATOMS: atom_id res chain seq x y z
N MET A 1 -8.34 -10.46 -12.60
CA MET A 1 -8.71 -9.18 -11.96
C MET A 1 -9.34 -9.50 -10.60
N ALA A 2 -8.51 -9.77 -9.60
CA ALA A 2 -8.98 -10.00 -8.23
C ALA A 2 -9.03 -8.64 -7.54
N GLY A 3 -10.20 -8.01 -7.55
CA GLY A 3 -10.45 -6.84 -6.70
C GLY A 3 -10.48 -7.31 -5.26
N GLY A 4 -9.41 -7.04 -4.50
CA GLY A 4 -9.45 -7.12 -3.05
C GLY A 4 -10.60 -6.23 -2.58
N ARG A 5 -11.68 -6.84 -2.08
CA ARG A 5 -12.83 -6.07 -1.58
C ARG A 5 -12.36 -5.23 -0.40
N ALA A 6 -12.31 -3.92 -0.62
CA ALA A 6 -12.21 -2.94 0.44
C ALA A 6 -13.30 -3.21 1.49
N CYS A 7 -13.00 -2.92 2.75
CA CYS A 7 -13.89 -3.22 3.88
C CYS A 7 -15.28 -2.59 3.69
N ASP A 8 -16.26 -3.34 3.19
CA ASP A 8 -17.65 -2.89 3.13
C ASP A 8 -18.30 -2.96 4.53
N PRO A 9 -19.06 -1.94 4.95
CA PRO A 9 -19.74 -1.95 6.24
C PRO A 9 -20.92 -2.94 6.27
N PRO A 10 -21.12 -3.70 7.38
CA PRO A 10 -22.38 -4.40 7.60
C PRO A 10 -23.52 -3.44 7.94
N SER A 11 -24.73 -3.78 7.47
CA SER A 11 -25.96 -2.97 7.51
C SER A 11 -26.45 -2.62 8.94
N PRO A 12 -27.09 -1.46 9.18
CA PRO A 12 -26.99 -0.73 10.45
C PRO A 12 -28.15 -0.94 11.45
N ARG A 13 -28.87 -2.06 11.48
CA ARG A 13 -30.18 -2.09 12.19
C ARG A 13 -30.33 -2.85 13.51
N LEU A 14 -29.41 -3.70 13.97
CA LEU A 14 -29.61 -4.35 15.28
C LEU A 14 -28.27 -4.75 15.94
N LEU A 15 -27.67 -3.91 16.79
CA LEU A 15 -26.71 -4.27 17.88
C LEU A 15 -26.05 -3.02 18.51
N LEU A 16 -26.86 -2.03 18.92
CA LEU A 16 -26.40 -0.64 19.09
C LEU A 16 -25.72 -0.28 20.44
N LEU A 17 -25.50 -1.19 21.41
CA LEU A 17 -24.94 -0.75 22.72
C LEU A 17 -23.79 -1.56 23.33
N THR A 18 -23.55 -2.82 22.96
CA THR A 18 -22.39 -3.59 23.46
C THR A 18 -21.24 -3.70 22.47
N LEU A 19 -21.40 -3.18 21.24
CA LEU A 19 -20.41 -3.21 20.15
C LEU A 19 -19.61 -1.89 20.02
N LEU A 20 -19.91 -0.88 20.84
CA LEU A 20 -19.34 0.47 20.78
C LEU A 20 -17.91 0.60 21.33
N LEU A 21 -17.37 -0.44 21.96
CA LEU A 21 -15.97 -0.48 22.43
C LEU A 21 -15.03 -1.30 21.51
N LEU A 22 -15.56 -1.89 20.43
CA LEU A 22 -14.82 -2.86 19.59
C LEU A 22 -14.92 -2.58 18.06
N ILE A 23 -15.29 -1.37 17.63
CA ILE A 23 -15.36 -1.00 16.20
C ILE A 23 -14.67 0.35 15.96
N PRO A 24 -13.67 0.50 15.06
CA PRO A 24 -12.83 -0.52 14.42
C PRO A 24 -11.34 -0.09 14.23
N PRO A 25 -10.33 -0.69 14.88
CA PRO A 25 -8.96 -0.62 14.35
C PRO A 25 -8.87 -1.25 12.94
N SER A 26 -9.86 -2.06 12.54
CA SER A 26 -9.92 -2.73 11.24
C SER A 26 -10.10 -1.81 10.04
N ARG A 27 -10.54 -0.54 10.24
CA ARG A 27 -10.64 0.45 9.16
C ARG A 27 -9.37 1.26 8.96
N ALA A 28 -8.41 1.14 9.86
CA ALA A 28 -7.24 1.96 9.82
C ALA A 28 -6.44 1.74 8.54
N CYS A 29 -6.33 0.49 8.05
CA CYS A 29 -5.57 0.12 6.84
C CYS A 29 -6.42 0.14 5.55
N MET A 30 -7.51 0.92 5.46
CA MET A 30 -8.52 0.76 4.40
C MET A 30 -8.04 0.97 2.96
N GLU A 31 -6.87 1.55 2.77
CA GLU A 31 -6.34 1.85 1.45
C GLU A 31 -5.07 1.04 1.18
N THR A 32 -5.05 0.34 0.05
CA THR A 32 -3.86 -0.35 -0.43
C THR A 32 -2.84 0.68 -0.92
N VAL A 33 -1.59 0.50 -0.52
CA VAL A 33 -0.49 1.33 -1.01
C VAL A 33 0.07 0.81 -2.33
N LEU A 34 0.04 -0.51 -2.49
CA LEU A 34 0.35 -1.24 -3.70
C LEU A 34 -0.60 -2.44 -3.80
N GLN A 35 -1.03 -2.79 -5.01
CA GLN A 35 -2.02 -3.85 -5.17
C GLN A 35 -1.47 -5.25 -4.84
N ASN A 36 -0.19 -5.49 -5.11
CA ASN A 36 0.38 -6.84 -5.13
C ASN A 36 1.77 -6.84 -4.47
N GLY A 37 1.95 -7.52 -3.35
CA GLY A 37 3.27 -7.66 -2.73
C GLY A 37 3.30 -8.23 -1.31
N THR A 38 4.45 -8.79 -0.97
CA THR A 38 4.84 -9.23 0.38
C THR A 38 6.24 -8.72 0.71
N MET A 39 6.67 -8.86 1.96
CA MET A 39 8.05 -8.64 2.38
C MET A 39 8.64 -9.92 2.96
N ALA A 40 9.95 -9.93 3.12
CA ALA A 40 10.71 -11.07 3.65
C ALA A 40 10.21 -11.49 5.04
N ASP A 41 10.30 -12.80 5.33
CA ASP A 41 9.90 -13.37 6.63
C ASP A 41 10.66 -12.77 7.81
N ALA A 42 11.89 -12.27 7.59
CA ALA A 42 12.70 -11.63 8.62
C ALA A 42 12.07 -10.36 9.21
N GLU A 43 11.13 -9.72 8.50
CA GLU A 43 10.42 -8.53 9.00
C GLU A 43 9.14 -8.87 9.78
N LEU A 44 8.76 -10.15 9.84
CA LEU A 44 7.51 -10.58 10.47
C LEU A 44 7.53 -10.34 11.98
N VAL A 45 6.45 -9.74 12.48
CA VAL A 45 6.21 -9.52 13.92
C VAL A 45 5.74 -10.81 14.60
N VAL A 46 5.03 -11.65 13.86
CA VAL A 46 4.51 -12.95 14.31
C VAL A 46 4.56 -13.95 13.16
N PRO A 47 4.60 -15.27 13.44
CA PRO A 47 4.41 -16.29 12.42
C PRO A 47 3.10 -16.05 11.66
N GLN A 48 3.09 -16.37 10.37
CA GLN A 48 1.94 -16.16 9.48
C GLN A 48 0.65 -16.74 10.08
N LEU A 49 -0.42 -15.94 10.06
CA LEU A 49 -1.74 -16.29 10.59
C LEU A 49 -2.72 -16.49 9.43
N THR A 50 -3.77 -17.28 9.65
CA THR A 50 -4.91 -17.34 8.72
C THR A 50 -6.08 -16.59 9.32
N VAL A 51 -6.60 -15.61 8.59
CA VAL A 51 -7.70 -14.74 9.04
C VAL A 51 -8.73 -14.58 7.92
N PRO A 52 -10.00 -14.29 8.25
CA PRO A 52 -11.07 -14.26 7.25
C PRO A 52 -11.04 -13.05 6.32
N SER A 53 -10.26 -12.00 6.62
CA SER A 53 -10.20 -10.78 5.81
C SER A 53 -8.97 -9.92 6.10
N SER A 54 -8.64 -9.02 5.17
CA SER A 54 -7.65 -7.95 5.38
C SER A 54 -8.02 -7.06 6.56
N CYS A 55 -9.31 -6.83 6.82
CA CYS A 55 -9.78 -6.04 7.96
C CYS A 55 -9.43 -6.74 9.30
N ALA A 56 -9.57 -8.06 9.38
CA ALA A 56 -9.11 -8.84 10.53
C ALA A 56 -7.58 -8.79 10.66
N CYS A 57 -6.85 -8.89 9.55
CA CYS A 57 -5.39 -8.76 9.54
C CYS A 57 -4.92 -7.38 10.06
N CYS A 58 -5.58 -6.30 9.62
CA CYS A 58 -5.29 -4.95 10.07
C CYS A 58 -5.61 -4.76 11.56
N ALA A 59 -6.74 -5.30 12.04
CA ALA A 59 -7.07 -5.27 13.46
C ALA A 59 -5.99 -5.95 14.31
N LEU A 60 -5.49 -7.11 13.87
CA LEU A 60 -4.36 -7.78 14.54
C LEU A 60 -3.11 -6.90 14.55
N CYS A 61 -2.74 -6.30 13.41
CA CYS A 61 -1.62 -5.37 13.35
C CYS A 61 -1.74 -4.23 14.38
N HIS A 62 -2.93 -3.67 14.57
CA HIS A 62 -3.16 -2.62 15.56
C HIS A 62 -2.97 -3.06 17.02
N HIS A 63 -3.16 -4.34 17.32
CA HIS A 63 -2.90 -4.91 18.65
C HIS A 63 -1.41 -5.21 18.88
N HIS A 64 -0.57 -5.08 17.85
CA HIS A 64 0.88 -5.21 17.95
C HIS A 64 1.54 -3.84 17.76
N ASP A 65 2.09 -3.27 18.82
CA ASP A 65 2.72 -1.95 18.78
C ASP A 65 3.87 -1.85 17.78
N THR A 66 4.56 -2.96 17.56
CA THR A 66 5.65 -3.11 16.59
C THR A 66 5.18 -3.29 15.16
N CYS A 67 3.89 -3.55 14.90
CA CYS A 67 3.39 -3.73 13.54
C CYS A 67 3.17 -2.39 12.84
N SER A 68 3.72 -2.28 11.63
CA SER A 68 3.72 -1.08 10.79
C SER A 68 3.09 -1.31 9.42
N SER A 69 3.05 -2.55 8.93
CA SER A 69 2.37 -2.90 7.68
C SER A 69 1.90 -4.35 7.68
N ILE A 70 1.04 -4.68 6.72
CA ILE A 70 0.53 -6.04 6.54
C ILE A 70 0.53 -6.43 5.07
N SER A 71 0.61 -7.73 4.81
CA SER A 71 0.21 -8.32 3.54
C SER A 71 -0.88 -9.36 3.77
N PHE A 72 -1.91 -9.32 2.94
CA PHE A 72 -3.06 -10.22 3.05
C PHE A 72 -3.37 -10.91 1.72
N ASN A 73 -3.37 -12.24 1.74
CA ASN A 73 -3.77 -13.06 0.63
C ASN A 73 -5.25 -13.45 0.73
N ALA A 74 -6.07 -12.95 -0.19
CA ALA A 74 -7.52 -13.17 -0.15
C ALA A 74 -7.95 -14.60 -0.50
N VAL A 75 -7.07 -15.38 -1.15
CA VAL A 75 -7.34 -16.77 -1.57
C VAL A 75 -7.08 -17.73 -0.41
N SER A 76 -5.91 -17.62 0.24
CA SER A 76 -5.50 -18.50 1.33
C SER A 76 -5.90 -17.99 2.72
N GLY A 77 -6.29 -16.71 2.84
CA GLY A 77 -6.50 -16.04 4.12
C GLY A 77 -5.19 -15.75 4.87
N ALA A 78 -4.03 -15.95 4.25
CA ALA A 78 -2.74 -15.68 4.87
C ALA A 78 -2.60 -14.19 5.21
N CYS A 79 -2.31 -13.92 6.48
CA CYS A 79 -2.08 -12.61 7.05
C CYS A 79 -0.67 -12.55 7.62
N ARG A 80 0.11 -11.61 7.08
CA ARG A 80 1.51 -11.39 7.42
C ARG A 80 1.63 -9.99 8.00
N LEU A 81 2.11 -9.90 9.25
CA LEU A 81 2.27 -8.65 9.98
C LEU A 81 3.75 -8.28 10.00
N TYR A 82 4.11 -7.08 9.55
CA TYR A 82 5.51 -6.67 9.46
C TYR A 82 5.83 -5.51 10.38
N SER A 83 7.07 -5.48 10.85
CA SER A 83 7.55 -4.46 11.78
C SER A 83 7.85 -3.11 11.14
N SER A 84 8.02 -3.09 9.81
CA SER A 84 8.35 -1.92 9.01
C SER A 84 7.27 -1.56 8.00
N VAL A 85 7.33 -0.32 7.51
CA VAL A 85 6.64 0.09 6.29
C VAL A 85 7.54 -0.25 5.08
N PRO A 86 7.00 -0.88 4.02
CA PRO A 86 7.74 -1.21 2.81
C PRO A 86 8.14 0.02 2.00
N ASP A 87 9.20 -0.16 1.22
CA ASP A 87 9.59 0.62 0.05
C ASP A 87 9.89 -0.36 -1.10
N PHE A 88 10.12 0.12 -2.32
CA PHE A 88 10.33 -0.74 -3.48
C PHE A 88 11.51 -1.71 -3.38
N SER A 89 12.51 -1.46 -2.52
CA SER A 89 13.65 -2.35 -2.34
C SER A 89 13.34 -3.57 -1.46
N ARG A 90 12.24 -3.51 -0.68
CA ARG A 90 11.87 -4.52 0.32
C ARG A 90 10.61 -5.32 -0.04
N ILE A 91 9.90 -4.93 -1.10
CA ILE A 91 8.78 -5.70 -1.64
C ILE A 91 9.27 -6.83 -2.55
N THR A 92 8.66 -8.00 -2.37
CA THR A 92 8.58 -9.05 -3.38
C THR A 92 7.19 -9.04 -4.01
N VAL A 93 7.12 -8.97 -5.35
CA VAL A 93 5.85 -8.97 -6.08
C VAL A 93 5.14 -10.31 -5.84
N ASP A 94 3.89 -10.22 -5.38
CA ASP A 94 2.99 -11.35 -5.16
C ASP A 94 1.59 -10.94 -5.61
N ALA A 95 1.12 -11.53 -6.71
CA ALA A 95 -0.16 -11.19 -7.34
C ALA A 95 -1.38 -11.58 -6.49
N ASP A 96 -1.21 -12.47 -5.52
CA ASP A 96 -2.31 -12.97 -4.69
C ASP A 96 -2.43 -12.22 -3.35
N SER A 97 -1.46 -11.37 -3.03
CA SER A 97 -1.37 -10.71 -1.74
C SER A 97 -1.37 -9.18 -1.86
N ALA A 98 -2.30 -8.53 -1.16
CA ALA A 98 -2.39 -7.07 -1.14
C ALA A 98 -1.64 -6.48 0.05
N LEU A 99 -0.92 -5.37 -0.19
CA LEU A 99 -0.09 -4.70 0.80
C LEU A 99 -0.81 -3.48 1.38
N PHE A 100 -0.80 -3.38 2.71
CA PHE A 100 -1.42 -2.27 3.44
C PHE A 100 -0.46 -1.72 4.49
N VAL A 101 -0.53 -0.42 4.71
CA VAL A 101 0.29 0.29 5.69
C VAL A 101 -0.59 0.71 6.86
N ARG A 102 -0.04 0.67 8.08
CA ARG A 102 -0.70 1.18 9.28
C ARG A 102 -0.57 2.71 9.31
N PRO A 103 -1.60 3.47 9.73
CA PRO A 103 -1.51 4.93 9.77
C PRO A 103 -0.37 5.47 10.61
N GLY A 104 0.25 6.55 10.13
CA GLY A 104 1.25 7.33 10.87
C GLY A 104 2.55 6.58 11.16
N ARG A 105 3.08 5.84 10.18
CA ARG A 105 4.27 4.98 10.34
C ARG A 105 5.32 5.13 9.24
N SER A 106 5.01 5.83 8.15
CA SER A 106 5.83 5.87 6.94
C SER A 106 6.92 6.93 7.05
N ASN A 107 8.16 6.58 6.77
CA ASN A 107 9.29 7.52 6.66
C ASN A 107 9.53 7.92 5.20
N HIS A 108 10.48 8.82 4.96
CA HIS A 108 10.91 9.20 3.61
C HIS A 108 11.17 7.96 2.72
N LEU A 109 10.67 8.00 1.48
CA LEU A 109 10.66 6.96 0.45
C LEU A 109 9.91 5.65 0.78
N GLN A 110 9.18 5.60 1.90
CA GLN A 110 8.30 4.48 2.21
C GLN A 110 6.89 4.70 1.68
N PHE A 111 6.16 3.60 1.49
CA PHE A 111 4.79 3.66 1.03
C PHE A 111 3.85 4.33 2.04
N CYS A 112 2.87 5.07 1.53
CA CYS A 112 1.88 5.80 2.34
C CYS A 112 0.50 5.75 1.69
N ARG A 113 -0.53 6.08 2.47
CA ARG A 113 -1.92 6.17 1.98
C ARG A 113 -2.39 7.61 1.96
N HIS A 114 -2.04 8.35 3.00
CA HIS A 114 -2.36 9.77 3.15
C HIS A 114 -1.14 10.54 3.65
N ASP A 115 -1.15 11.87 3.48
CA ASP A 115 -0.09 12.75 4.00
C ASP A 115 0.17 12.48 5.48
N SER A 116 -0.88 12.29 6.29
CA SER A 116 -0.78 11.98 7.73
C SER A 116 -0.02 10.70 8.08
N ASP A 117 0.28 9.84 7.10
CA ASP A 117 1.07 8.64 7.32
C ASP A 117 2.57 8.92 7.40
N CYS A 118 3.03 10.00 6.78
CA CYS A 118 4.44 10.37 6.72
C CYS A 118 4.87 10.97 8.06
N VAL A 119 5.72 10.28 8.83
CA VAL A 119 6.05 10.72 10.20
C VAL A 119 7.02 11.91 10.23
N ASP A 120 7.70 12.18 9.11
CA ASP A 120 8.71 13.25 8.96
C ASP A 120 8.16 14.56 8.33
N LEU A 121 6.83 14.65 8.09
CA LEU A 121 6.14 15.75 7.39
C LEU A 121 6.57 17.16 7.80
N ALA A 122 6.75 17.40 9.10
CA ALA A 122 6.87 18.76 9.64
C ALA A 122 8.32 19.30 9.57
N ALA A 123 9.33 18.44 9.49
CA ALA A 123 10.73 18.84 9.46
C ALA A 123 11.38 18.65 8.09
N ALA A 124 10.92 17.67 7.30
CA ALA A 124 11.49 17.35 5.99
C ALA A 124 10.68 17.88 4.80
N GLY A 125 9.39 18.22 4.99
CA GLY A 125 8.51 18.64 3.89
C GLY A 125 7.86 17.48 3.11
N ASP A 126 8.18 16.23 3.47
CA ASP A 126 7.61 15.03 2.87
C ASP A 126 6.08 15.00 2.94
N ARG A 127 5.44 14.57 1.87
CA ARG A 127 4.00 14.28 1.78
C ARG A 127 3.76 12.99 1.00
N CYS A 128 2.52 12.52 1.00
CA CYS A 128 2.17 11.27 0.34
C CYS A 128 1.91 11.48 -1.17
N HIS A 129 2.97 11.73 -1.92
CA HIS A 129 2.91 11.91 -3.37
C HIS A 129 3.00 10.55 -4.08
N GLY A 130 1.98 10.21 -4.87
CA GLY A 130 1.99 8.95 -5.61
C GLY A 130 2.07 7.70 -4.72
N ARG A 131 1.60 7.79 -3.47
CA ARG A 131 1.68 6.74 -2.44
C ARG A 131 3.09 6.45 -1.91
N VAL A 132 4.00 7.42 -2.03
CA VAL A 132 5.31 7.39 -1.37
C VAL A 132 5.46 8.68 -0.55
N CYS A 133 6.05 8.58 0.64
CA CYS A 133 6.43 9.77 1.40
C CYS A 133 7.66 10.42 0.77
N THR A 134 7.49 11.58 0.16
CA THR A 134 8.57 12.32 -0.52
C THR A 134 8.24 13.81 -0.54
N ASP A 135 9.25 14.66 -0.63
CA ASP A 135 9.11 16.11 -0.80
C ASP A 135 8.94 16.50 -2.29
N ASP A 136 9.14 15.55 -3.20
CA ASP A 136 8.88 15.74 -4.63
C ASP A 136 7.36 15.72 -4.94
N PRO A 137 6.76 16.86 -5.35
CA PRO A 137 5.35 16.93 -5.68
C PRO A 137 5.01 16.26 -7.03
N THR A 138 6.02 15.76 -7.74
CA THR A 138 5.93 15.12 -9.05
C THR A 138 6.60 13.75 -9.03
N VAL A 139 5.81 12.68 -8.91
CA VAL A 139 6.32 11.31 -8.94
C VAL A 139 5.94 10.68 -10.28
N THR A 140 6.92 10.54 -11.17
CA THR A 140 6.79 9.91 -12.48
C THR A 140 7.40 8.51 -12.49
N CYS A 141 7.21 7.76 -13.58
CA CYS A 141 7.85 6.46 -13.73
C CYS A 141 9.38 6.53 -13.71
N ARG A 142 9.97 7.67 -14.11
CA ARG A 142 11.42 7.87 -14.02
C ARG A 142 11.88 7.94 -12.58
N ASP A 143 11.18 8.71 -11.74
CA ASP A 143 11.51 8.84 -10.32
C ASP A 143 11.35 7.50 -9.60
N LEU A 144 10.28 6.77 -9.93
CA LEU A 144 10.07 5.41 -9.46
C LEU A 144 11.23 4.48 -9.86
N ALA A 145 11.73 4.55 -11.09
CA ALA A 145 12.82 3.71 -11.58
C ALA A 145 14.18 4.08 -10.97
N GLU A 146 14.57 5.35 -11.10
CA GLU A 146 15.93 5.83 -10.85
C GLU A 146 16.17 6.13 -9.36
N THR A 147 15.16 6.70 -8.68
CA THR A 147 15.29 7.16 -7.30
C THR A 147 14.79 6.11 -6.32
N MET A 148 13.66 5.46 -6.65
CA MET A 148 12.97 4.58 -5.72
C MET A 148 13.25 3.08 -5.98
N GLY A 149 13.79 2.72 -7.14
CA GLY A 149 14.13 1.34 -7.49
C GLY A 149 12.93 0.44 -7.78
N ALA A 150 11.80 1.01 -8.20
CA ALA A 150 10.63 0.26 -8.61
C ALA A 150 10.93 -0.59 -9.86
N PRO A 151 10.46 -1.84 -9.93
CA PRO A 151 10.56 -2.61 -11.17
C PRO A 151 9.70 -1.98 -12.27
N MET A 152 10.13 -2.10 -13.52
CA MET A 152 9.37 -1.57 -14.67
C MET A 152 8.40 -2.61 -15.26
N ASN A 153 7.54 -2.14 -16.15
CA ASN A 153 6.51 -2.88 -16.88
C ASN A 153 5.27 -3.25 -16.06
N ASP A 154 4.92 -2.41 -15.08
CA ASP A 154 3.75 -2.59 -14.22
C ASP A 154 3.02 -1.25 -13.97
N VAL A 155 1.87 -1.31 -13.29
CA VAL A 155 1.05 -0.15 -12.92
C VAL A 155 1.44 0.34 -11.54
N TYR A 156 1.86 1.60 -11.47
CA TYR A 156 2.19 2.28 -10.23
C TYR A 156 1.31 3.50 -10.01
N TYR A 157 1.29 3.99 -8.78
CA TYR A 157 0.78 5.31 -8.48
C TYR A 157 1.95 6.31 -8.61
N GLY A 158 1.66 7.49 -9.12
CA GLY A 158 2.57 8.61 -9.11
C GLY A 158 1.79 9.90 -8.88
N SER A 159 2.44 11.05 -9.06
CA SER A 159 1.87 12.37 -8.80
C SER A 159 2.23 13.33 -9.92
N LEU A 160 1.24 14.07 -10.42
CA LEU A 160 1.46 15.21 -11.31
C LEU A 160 0.73 16.40 -10.70
N ASP A 161 1.49 17.45 -10.36
CA ASP A 161 0.95 18.65 -9.71
C ASP A 161 0.20 18.32 -8.40
N GLY A 162 0.77 17.43 -7.58
CA GLY A 162 0.18 16.96 -6.33
C GLY A 162 -1.02 16.03 -6.47
N MET A 163 -1.54 15.79 -7.68
CA MET A 163 -2.64 14.86 -7.92
C MET A 163 -2.12 13.43 -8.11
N THR A 164 -2.50 12.54 -7.22
CA THR A 164 -2.18 11.11 -7.35
C THR A 164 -2.92 10.47 -8.54
N THR A 165 -2.18 9.82 -9.43
CA THR A 165 -2.71 9.12 -10.61
C THR A 165 -2.02 7.77 -10.77
N LYS A 166 -2.70 6.82 -11.43
CA LYS A 166 -2.08 5.55 -11.84
C LYS A 166 -1.44 5.69 -13.21
N TYR A 167 -0.19 5.24 -13.33
CA TYR A 167 0.55 5.16 -14.58
C TYR A 167 0.95 3.72 -14.86
N TYR A 168 1.00 3.33 -16.13
CA TYR A 168 1.79 2.18 -16.53
C TYR A 168 3.23 2.64 -16.76
N CYS A 169 4.17 2.08 -16.00
CA CYS A 169 5.58 2.35 -16.12
C CYS A 169 6.24 1.27 -16.95
N ALA A 170 7.02 1.64 -17.96
CA ALA A 170 7.62 0.71 -18.90
C ALA A 170 9.14 0.85 -18.98
N SER A 171 9.79 -0.27 -19.27
CA SER A 171 11.14 -0.29 -19.81
C SER A 171 11.06 -0.37 -21.33
N HIS A 172 11.76 0.50 -22.04
CA HIS A 172 11.79 0.49 -23.49
C HIS A 172 13.21 0.66 -24.00
N SER A 173 13.67 -0.28 -24.84
CA SER A 173 15.02 -0.28 -25.42
C SER A 173 16.14 -0.20 -24.36
N GLY A 174 15.94 -0.84 -23.20
CA GLY A 174 16.90 -0.85 -22.10
C GLY A 174 16.92 0.45 -21.26
N ILE A 175 15.97 1.35 -21.49
CA ILE A 175 15.79 2.56 -20.70
C ILE A 175 14.52 2.40 -19.86
N ASP A 176 14.69 2.51 -18.54
CA ASP A 176 13.60 2.43 -17.57
C ASP A 176 12.93 3.80 -17.36
N GLY A 177 11.71 3.78 -16.83
CA GLY A 177 11.01 4.99 -16.39
C GLY A 177 10.11 5.67 -17.42
N TRP A 178 9.66 4.96 -18.46
CA TRP A 178 8.69 5.52 -19.41
C TRP A 178 7.28 5.53 -18.82
N THR A 179 6.68 6.72 -18.71
CA THR A 179 5.28 6.88 -18.30
C THR A 179 4.35 6.76 -19.51
N LEU A 180 3.45 5.77 -19.52
CA LEU A 180 2.42 5.67 -20.55
C LEU A 180 1.31 6.71 -20.31
N ILE A 181 1.24 7.72 -21.17
CA ILE A 181 0.25 8.80 -21.09
C ILE A 181 -1.05 8.45 -21.85
N SER A 182 -0.95 7.69 -22.95
CA SER A 182 -2.10 7.26 -23.74
C SER A 182 -1.78 6.00 -24.52
N ARG A 183 -2.77 5.12 -24.68
CA ARG A 183 -2.70 3.93 -25.55
C ARG A 183 -3.82 4.02 -26.58
N MET A 184 -3.45 4.15 -27.84
CA MET A 184 -4.37 3.94 -28.95
C MET A 184 -4.56 2.44 -29.17
N THR A 185 -5.74 1.91 -28.85
CA THR A 185 -6.12 0.55 -29.25
C THR A 185 -6.87 0.64 -30.58
N SER A 186 -6.35 0.03 -31.65
CA SER A 186 -7.13 -0.13 -32.87
C SER A 186 -8.31 -1.04 -32.58
N GLY A 187 -9.53 -0.48 -32.56
CA GLY A 187 -10.75 -1.28 -32.48
C GLY A 187 -10.82 -2.19 -33.71
N LYS A 188 -11.05 -3.49 -33.47
CA LYS A 188 -11.58 -4.39 -34.49
C LYS A 188 -13.09 -4.33 -34.44
#